data_AF-A0A3M0ZYZ1-F1
#
_entry.id   AF-A0A3M0ZYZ1-F1
#
_cell.length_a   1.000
_cell.length_b   1.000
_cell.length_c   1.000
_cell.angle_alpha   90.00
_cell.angle_beta   90.00
_cell.angle_gamma   90.00
#
_symmetry.space_group_name_H-M   'P 1'
#
loop_
_entity.id
_entity.type
_entity.pdbx_description
1 polymer ?
#
loop_
_entity_poly.entity_id
_entity_poly.type
_entity_poly.pdbx_seq_one_letter_code
_entity_poly.pdbx_strand_id
1 'polypeptide(L)'
;MLAQVTITPVGTGEEMKDLIAKALKIIDKSEVDYQLTSMGTILEGDWEEVMALIKKCHDEIKNFADRVVTNIIIDDRKGMTGRLKNKILEVEYAVGGSLKTAGLT
;
A
#
# COMPACT_ATOMS: atom_id res chain seq x y z
N MET A 1 2.37 -12.10 -2.25
CA MET A 1 3.41 -11.19 -1.73
C MET A 1 2.76 -10.01 -1.01
N LEU A 2 3.37 -9.45 0.04
CA LEU A 2 2.96 -8.15 0.59
C LEU A 2 3.91 -7.04 0.12
N ALA A 3 3.36 -5.90 -0.28
CA ALA A 3 4.14 -4.71 -0.60
C ALA A 3 3.55 -3.48 0.08
N GLN A 4 4.30 -2.84 0.98
CA GLN A 4 3.95 -1.51 1.46
C GLN A 4 4.54 -0.48 0.51
N VAL A 5 3.69 0.40 -0.03
CA VAL A 5 4.08 1.46 -0.95
C VAL A 5 3.73 2.84 -0.39
N THR A 6 4.66 3.77 -0.57
CA THR A 6 4.45 5.21 -0.44
C THR A 6 4.93 5.92 -1.69
N ILE A 7 4.12 6.85 -2.19
CA ILE A 7 4.41 7.64 -3.40
C ILE A 7 4.33 9.10 -3.00
N THR A 8 5.47 9.78 -3.03
CA THR A 8 5.61 11.15 -2.57
C THR A 8 6.04 12.04 -3.74
N PRO A 9 5.18 12.94 -4.23
CA PRO A 9 5.61 13.99 -5.14
C PRO A 9 6.53 14.97 -4.39
N VAL A 10 7.55 15.48 -5.07
CA VAL A 10 8.48 16.46 -4.51
C VAL A 10 8.23 17.81 -5.16
N GLY A 11 8.08 18.85 -4.34
CA GLY A 11 7.96 20.23 -4.81
C GLY A 11 6.52 20.70 -5.02
N THR A 12 5.53 19.93 -4.59
CA THR A 12 4.09 20.22 -4.77
C THR A 12 3.42 20.91 -3.57
N GLY A 13 4.20 21.36 -2.58
CA GLY A 13 3.68 21.90 -1.31
C GLY A 13 3.34 20.84 -0.27
N GLU A 14 2.79 21.27 0.86
CA GLU A 14 2.52 20.41 2.03
C GLU A 14 1.23 19.58 1.89
N GLU A 15 0.22 20.13 1.21
CA GLU A 15 -1.09 19.49 1.04
C GLU A 15 -1.08 18.48 -0.11
N MET A 16 -0.97 17.19 0.22
CA MET A 16 -0.86 16.11 -0.77
C MET A 16 -2.14 15.25 -0.93
N LYS A 17 -3.20 15.55 -0.17
CA LYS A 17 -4.39 14.68 -0.07
C LYS A 17 -5.04 14.36 -1.42
N ASP A 18 -5.16 15.34 -2.31
CA ASP A 18 -5.83 15.18 -3.59
C ASP A 18 -5.00 14.34 -4.57
N LEU A 19 -3.67 14.44 -4.48
CA LEU A 19 -2.74 13.60 -5.24
C LEU A 19 -2.79 12.16 -4.74
N ILE A 20 -2.74 11.95 -3.42
CA ILE A 20 -2.86 10.60 -2.83
C ILE A 20 -4.20 9.95 -3.20
N ALA A 21 -5.30 10.72 -3.20
CA ALA A 21 -6.61 10.23 -3.61
C ALA A 21 -6.66 9.76 -5.08
N LYS A 22 -5.86 10.35 -5.98
CA LYS A 22 -5.75 9.88 -7.38
C LYS A 22 -5.10 8.52 -7.47
N ALA A 23 -3.97 8.32 -6.77
CA ALA A 23 -3.32 7.02 -6.70
C ALA A 23 -4.23 5.95 -6.07
N LEU A 24 -4.94 6.28 -4.99
CA LEU A 24 -5.86 5.34 -4.35
C LEU A 24 -7.04 4.95 -5.24
N LYS A 25 -7.55 5.85 -6.09
CA LYS A 25 -8.58 5.49 -7.09
C LYS A 25 -8.08 4.47 -8.12
N ILE A 26 -6.78 4.41 -8.39
CA ILE A 26 -6.20 3.41 -9.28
C ILE A 26 -6.14 2.06 -8.57
N ILE A 27 -5.73 2.06 -7.29
CA ILE A 27 -5.67 0.87 -6.44
C ILE A 27 -7.07 0.29 -6.21
N ASP A 28 -8.05 1.13 -5.86
CA ASP A 28 -9.45 0.75 -5.60
C ASP A 28 -10.17 0.17 -6.83
N LYS A 29 -9.70 0.49 -8.04
CA LYS A 29 -10.20 -0.08 -9.31
C LYS A 29 -9.45 -1.35 -9.73
N SER A 30 -8.44 -1.77 -8.98
CA SER A 30 -7.70 -3.00 -9.25
C SER A 30 -8.33 -4.18 -8.51
N GLU A 31 -8.02 -5.38 -8.95
CA GLU A 31 -8.41 -6.63 -8.26
C GLU A 31 -7.40 -7.00 -7.14
N VAL A 32 -6.38 -6.16 -6.91
CA VAL A 32 -5.35 -6.39 -5.89
C VAL A 32 -5.91 -6.03 -4.52
N ASP A 33 -5.88 -7.00 -3.60
CA ASP A 33 -6.24 -6.77 -2.21
C ASP A 33 -5.32 -5.70 -1.60
N TYR A 34 -5.90 -4.75 -0.86
CA TYR A 34 -5.14 -3.67 -0.26
C TYR A 34 -5.67 -3.21 1.09
N GLN A 35 -4.80 -2.54 1.84
CA GLN A 35 -5.13 -1.85 3.07
C GLN A 35 -4.48 -0.47 3.08
N LEU A 36 -5.30 0.58 3.15
CA LEU A 36 -4.81 1.95 3.38
C LEU A 36 -4.42 2.12 4.85
N THR A 37 -3.28 2.76 5.08
CA THR A 37 -2.79 3.16 6.41
C THR A 37 -2.46 4.65 6.41
N SER A 38 -2.24 5.23 7.59
CA SER A 38 -1.84 6.63 7.72
C SER A 38 -0.49 6.95 7.05
N MET A 39 0.35 5.94 6.82
CA MET A 39 1.72 6.10 6.34
C MET A 39 1.97 5.41 4.99
N GLY A 40 0.93 4.98 4.28
CA GLY A 40 1.07 4.30 2.98
C GLY A 40 -0.02 3.28 2.73
N THR A 41 0.12 2.52 1.65
CA THR A 41 -0.83 1.47 1.27
C THR A 41 -0.11 0.13 1.25
N ILE A 42 -0.69 -0.89 1.87
CA ILE A 42 -0.19 -2.26 1.80
C ILE A 42 -0.99 -2.99 0.73
N LEU A 43 -0.31 -3.60 -0.23
CA LEU A 43 -0.88 -4.38 -1.33
C LEU A 43 -0.57 -5.86 -1.09
N GLU A 44 -1.51 -6.74 -1.40
CA GLU A 44 -1.33 -8.19 -1.40
C GLU A 44 -1.67 -8.76 -2.77
N GLY A 45 -0.71 -9.45 -3.39
CA GLY A 45 -0.93 -10.07 -4.70
C GLY A 45 0.35 -10.70 -5.27
N ASP A 46 0.30 -11.01 -6.56
CA ASP A 46 1.44 -11.52 -7.32
C ASP A 46 2.43 -10.41 -7.66
N TRP A 47 3.70 -10.78 -7.86
CA TRP A 47 4.79 -9.82 -8.08
C TRP A 47 4.51 -8.88 -9.25
N GLU A 48 4.19 -9.45 -10.42
CA GLU A 48 3.96 -8.70 -11.65
C GLU A 48 2.75 -7.76 -11.52
N GLU A 49 1.67 -8.24 -10.91
CA GLU A 49 0.44 -7.47 -10.73
C GLU A 49 0.65 -6.28 -9.80
N VAL A 50 1.25 -6.52 -8.63
CA VAL A 50 1.53 -5.50 -7.63
C VAL A 50 2.50 -4.45 -8.16
N MET A 51 3.59 -4.87 -8.82
CA MET A 51 4.56 -3.93 -9.39
C MET A 51 3.98 -3.12 -10.54
N ALA A 52 3.14 -3.72 -11.39
CA ALA A 52 2.42 -3.01 -12.44
C ALA A 52 1.46 -1.97 -11.86
N LEU A 53 0.75 -2.30 -10.77
CA LEU A 53 -0.13 -1.38 -10.08
C LEU A 53 0.62 -0.20 -9.45
N ILE A 54 1.74 -0.49 -8.75
CA ILE A 54 2.60 0.55 -8.16
C ILE A 54 3.14 1.49 -9.26
N LYS A 55 3.58 0.93 -10.40
CA LYS A 55 4.03 1.72 -11.55
C LYS A 55 2.93 2.65 -12.06
N LYS A 56 1.70 2.15 -12.26
CA LYS A 56 0.56 2.97 -12.69
C LYS A 56 0.29 4.13 -11.73
N CYS A 57 0.38 3.88 -10.42
CA CYS A 57 0.22 4.92 -9.41
C CYS A 57 1.37 5.94 -9.47
N HIS A 58 2.62 5.50 -9.60
CA HIS A 58 3.77 6.39 -9.73
C HIS A 58 3.62 7.31 -10.96
N ASP A 59 3.28 6.73 -12.11
CA ASP A 59 3.11 7.46 -13.37
C ASP A 59 1.97 8.48 -13.28
N GLU A 60 0.85 8.14 -12.63
CA GLU A 60 -0.26 9.07 -12.40
C GLU A 60 0.20 10.29 -11.58
N ILE A 61 0.93 10.07 -10.48
CA ILE A 61 1.42 11.18 -9.64
C ILE A 61 2.46 12.02 -10.38
N LYS A 62 3.28 11.40 -11.24
CA LYS A 62 4.31 12.08 -12.02
C LYS A 62 3.73 13.10 -13.02
N ASN A 63 2.45 12.99 -13.39
CA ASN A 63 1.77 14.02 -14.18
C ASN A 63 1.61 15.37 -13.45
N PHE A 64 1.82 15.40 -12.13
CA PHE A 64 1.61 16.57 -11.28
C PHE A 64 2.88 17.07 -10.58
N ALA A 65 4.01 16.38 -10.76
CA ALA A 65 5.28 16.72 -10.12
C ALA A 65 6.48 16.32 -10.99
N ASP A 66 7.48 17.21 -11.08
CA ASP A 66 8.71 16.95 -11.83
C ASP A 66 9.52 15.78 -11.25
N ARG A 67 9.35 15.51 -9.95
CA ARG A 67 10.02 14.42 -9.25
C ARG A 67 9.05 13.69 -8.33
N VAL A 68 9.06 12.37 -8.40
CA VAL A 68 8.29 11.48 -7.53
C VAL A 68 9.24 10.49 -6.89
N VAL A 69 9.17 10.36 -5.57
CA VAL A 69 9.89 9.34 -4.80
C VAL A 69 8.90 8.25 -4.43
N THR A 70 9.22 7.01 -4.78
CA THR A 70 8.42 5.84 -4.42
C THR A 70 9.25 4.92 -3.55
N ASN A 71 8.79 4.67 -2.32
CA ASN A 71 9.39 3.66 -1.45
C ASN A 71 8.50 2.41 -1.46
N ILE A 72 9.13 1.26 -1.64
CA ILE A 72 8.47 -0.04 -1.66
C ILE A 72 9.21 -0.95 -0.67
N ILE A 73 8.47 -1.51 0.29
CA ILE A 73 8.96 -2.54 1.20
C ILE A 73 8.20 -3.82 0.88
N ILE A 74 8.92 -4.91 0.63
CA ILE A 74 8.35 -6.17 0.16
C ILE A 74 8.62 -7.29 1.18
N ASP A 75 7.56 -8.00 1.55
CA ASP A 75 7.63 -9.28 2.27
C ASP A 75 7.08 -10.37 1.34
N ASP A 76 8.01 -11.05 0.64
CA ASP A 76 7.70 -12.15 -0.26
C ASP A 76 8.05 -13.50 0.37
N ARG A 77 7.02 -14.25 0.71
CA ARG A 77 7.12 -15.59 1.32
C ARG A 77 6.31 -16.57 0.49
N LYS A 78 7.00 -17.57 -0.06
CA LYS A 78 6.40 -18.60 -0.92
C LYS A 78 5.26 -19.34 -0.22
N GLY A 79 4.15 -19.52 -0.93
CA GLY A 79 3.01 -20.36 -0.51
C GLY A 79 2.06 -19.73 0.52
N MET A 80 2.17 -18.43 0.79
CA MET A 80 1.34 -17.74 1.77
C MET A 80 0.42 -16.71 1.09
N THR A 81 -0.86 -16.73 1.46
CA THR A 81 -1.91 -15.77 1.03
C THR A 81 -2.76 -15.33 2.23
N GLY A 82 -3.60 -14.29 2.04
CA GLY A 82 -4.43 -13.71 3.10
C GLY A 82 -3.63 -13.06 4.22
N ARG A 83 -2.39 -12.64 3.93
CA ARG A 83 -1.41 -12.20 4.91
C ARG A 83 -1.74 -10.83 5.49
N LEU A 84 -2.47 -9.96 4.77
CA LEU A 84 -2.93 -8.66 5.30
C LEU A 84 -3.66 -8.83 6.64
N LYS A 85 -4.58 -9.81 6.71
CA LYS A 85 -5.37 -10.10 7.91
C LYS A 85 -4.63 -11.06 8.85
N ASN A 86 -4.14 -12.17 8.32
CA ASN A 86 -3.58 -13.25 9.15
C ASN A 86 -2.34 -12.83 9.95
N LYS A 87 -1.50 -11.95 9.39
CA LYS A 87 -0.29 -11.48 10.07
C LYS A 87 -0.61 -10.67 11.33
N ILE A 88 -1.74 -9.95 11.35
CA ILE A 88 -2.22 -9.23 12.54
C ILE A 88 -2.74 -10.24 13.57
N LEU A 89 -3.59 -11.18 13.14
CA LEU A 89 -4.16 -12.21 14.03
C LEU A 89 -3.09 -13.06 14.71
N GLU A 90 -2.04 -13.45 13.98
CA GLU A 90 -0.91 -14.20 14.52
C GLU A 90 -0.18 -13.42 15.63
N VAL A 91 -0.01 -12.10 15.46
CA VAL A 91 0.63 -11.24 16.46
C VAL A 91 -0.29 -11.03 17.67
N GLU A 92 -1.57 -10.77 17.47
CA GLU A 92 -2.55 -10.65 18.56
C GLU A 92 -2.63 -11.95 19.39
N TYR A 93 -2.62 -13.11 18.72
CA TYR A 93 -2.54 -14.40 19.38
C TYR A 93 -1.26 -14.54 20.20
N ALA A 94 -0.10 -14.18 19.64
CA ALA A 94 1.18 -14.26 20.34
C ALA A 94 1.28 -13.30 21.53
N VAL A 95 0.64 -12.13 21.46
CA VAL A 95 0.55 -11.15 22.55
C VAL A 95 -0.49 -11.55 23.61
N GLY A 96 -1.43 -12.45 23.26
CA GLY A 96 -2.47 -12.92 24.16
C GLY A 96 -3.67 -11.99 24.27
N GLY A 97 -3.94 -11.17 23.24
CA GLY A 97 -5.06 -10.25 23.22
C GLY A 97 -5.11 -9.36 21.98
N SER A 98 -6.23 -8.65 21.81
CA SER A 98 -6.45 -7.75 20.66
C SER A 98 -5.60 -6.48 20.77
N LEU A 99 -5.08 -6.03 19.63
CA LEU A 99 -4.31 -4.80 19.49
C LEU A 99 -5.15 -3.71 18.81
N LYS A 100 -4.77 -2.45 19.05
CA LYS A 100 -5.40 -1.31 18.38
C LYS A 100 -4.89 -1.23 16.95
N THR A 101 -5.65 -1.77 16.00
CA THR A 101 -5.35 -1.71 14.58
C THR A 101 -6.24 -0.69 13.88
N ALA A 102 -5.66 0.09 12.97
CA ALA A 102 -6.42 1.02 12.15
C ALA A 102 -7.08 0.25 11.00
N GLY A 103 -8.41 0.22 10.95
CA GLY A 103 -9.16 -0.24 9.77
C GLY A 103 -9.56 -1.72 9.73
N LEU A 104 -9.43 -2.48 10.82
CA LEU A 104 -10.09 -3.77 11.00
C LEU A 104 -11.25 -3.61 11.98
N THR A 105 -12.40 -3.16 11.50
CA THR A 105 -13.69 -3.39 12.18
C THR A 105 -14.28 -4.71 11.70
#